data_AF-A0A935LIP4-F1
#
_entry.id   AF-A0A935LIP4-F1
#
_cell.length_a   1.000
_cell.length_b   1.000
_cell.length_c   1.000
_cell.angle_alpha   90.00
_cell.angle_beta   90.00
_cell.angle_gamma   90.00
#
_symmetry.space_group_name_H-M   'P 1'
#
loop_
_entity.id
_entity.type
_entity.pdbx_description
1 polymer ?
#
loop_
_entity_poly.entity_id
_entity_poly.type
_entity_poly.pdbx_seq_one_letter_code
_entity_poly.pdbx_strand_id
1 'polypeptide(L)'
;MNWGHSHEVRGEKGLLYFILESLVSNSLELSGIAPIDSQIKHVINGNGFFNGDVLWDIDRIQTFGEPDIYEISSEPDFHDGDLPDQATFSEDEFKQALKETLEAFAEAHPDKGREAFDLIKQFGL
;
A
#
# COMPACT_ATOMS: atom_id res chain seq x y z
N MET A 1 -3.91 -14.32 0.67
CA MET A 1 -2.88 -14.01 1.69
C MET A 1 -3.54 -14.20 3.05
N ASN A 2 -2.87 -14.68 4.10
CA ASN A 2 -3.49 -14.85 5.43
C ASN A 2 -2.78 -13.99 6.50
N TRP A 3 -2.37 -12.79 6.11
CA TRP A 3 -1.75 -11.80 7.00
C TRP A 3 -2.26 -10.42 6.61
N GLY A 4 -2.30 -9.48 7.56
CA GLY A 4 -2.89 -8.16 7.35
C GLY A 4 -4.40 -8.08 7.59
N HIS A 5 -5.02 -6.99 7.16
CA HIS A 5 -6.42 -6.62 7.47
C HIS A 5 -7.35 -6.67 6.26
N SER A 6 -6.85 -6.94 5.04
CA SER A 6 -7.65 -6.98 3.81
C SER A 6 -8.83 -7.96 3.86
N HIS A 7 -8.73 -9.01 4.69
CA HIS A 7 -9.78 -10.03 4.84
C HIS A 7 -10.80 -9.69 5.95
N GLU A 8 -10.48 -8.71 6.79
CA GLU A 8 -11.29 -8.29 7.94
C GLU A 8 -12.08 -7.01 7.64
N VAL A 9 -11.60 -6.20 6.67
CA VAL A 9 -12.15 -4.90 6.30
C VAL A 9 -12.86 -4.99 4.95
N ARG A 10 -14.06 -4.41 4.86
CA ARG A 10 -14.87 -4.39 3.63
C ARG A 10 -14.91 -3.00 2.99
N GLY A 11 -15.27 -2.97 1.70
CA GLY A 11 -15.45 -1.72 0.94
C GLY A 11 -14.13 -1.03 0.64
N GLU A 12 -14.15 0.30 0.53
CA GLU A 12 -13.00 1.13 0.15
C GLU A 12 -11.78 0.89 1.04
N LYS A 13 -11.95 0.80 2.36
CA LYS A 13 -10.82 0.51 3.24
C LYS A 13 -10.25 -0.90 3.03
N GLY A 14 -11.09 -1.86 2.66
CA GLY A 14 -10.64 -3.21 2.27
C GLY A 14 -9.75 -3.18 1.04
N LEU A 15 -10.10 -2.37 0.04
CA LEU A 15 -9.25 -2.12 -1.13
C LEU A 15 -7.90 -1.52 -0.72
N LEU A 16 -7.89 -0.50 0.15
CA LEU A 16 -6.64 0.12 0.62
C LEU A 16 -5.70 -0.92 1.26
N TYR A 17 -6.19 -1.74 2.19
CA TYR A 17 -5.36 -2.79 2.79
C TYR A 17 -4.93 -3.85 1.77
N PHE A 18 -5.82 -4.27 0.87
CA PHE A 18 -5.49 -5.24 -0.18
C PHE A 18 -4.32 -4.76 -1.05
N ILE A 19 -4.39 -3.52 -1.53
CA ILE A 19 -3.33 -2.94 -2.37
C ILE A 19 -2.03 -2.78 -1.60
N LEU A 20 -2.07 -2.30 -0.35
CA LEU A 20 -0.88 -2.15 0.48
C LEU A 20 -0.24 -3.51 0.82
N GLU A 21 -1.04 -4.53 1.10
CA GLU A 21 -0.55 -5.89 1.33
C GLU A 21 0.07 -6.48 0.06
N SER A 22 -0.51 -6.27 -1.11
CA SER A 22 0.07 -6.68 -2.39
C SER A 22 1.37 -5.93 -2.70
N LEU A 23 1.43 -4.63 -2.43
CA LEU A 23 2.63 -3.81 -2.57
C LEU A 23 3.78 -4.37 -1.73
N VAL A 24 3.51 -4.66 -0.45
CA VAL A 24 4.53 -5.22 0.45
C VAL A 24 4.84 -6.68 0.10
N SER A 25 3.86 -7.48 -0.32
CA SER A 25 4.06 -8.88 -0.73
C SER A 25 4.94 -9.01 -1.97
N ASN A 26 4.78 -8.15 -2.97
CA ASN A 26 5.58 -8.18 -4.20
C ASN A 26 7.07 -8.01 -3.92
N SER A 27 7.44 -7.32 -2.85
CA SER A 27 8.84 -7.22 -2.40
C SER A 27 9.43 -8.57 -1.94
N LEU A 28 8.59 -9.52 -1.51
CA LEU A 28 9.02 -10.88 -1.15
C LEU A 28 9.18 -11.77 -2.38
N GLU A 29 8.30 -11.65 -3.36
CA GLU A 29 8.27 -12.51 -4.55
C GLU A 29 9.37 -12.17 -5.57
N LEU A 30 9.76 -10.91 -5.65
CA LEU A 30 10.90 -10.44 -6.46
C LEU A 30 12.25 -10.77 -5.78
N SER A 31 12.46 -12.07 -5.52
CA SER A 31 13.74 -12.73 -5.28
C SER A 31 14.78 -11.91 -4.49
N GLY A 32 14.51 -11.59 -3.22
CA GLY A 32 15.54 -11.20 -2.23
C GLY A 32 16.44 -9.99 -2.55
N ILE A 33 16.15 -9.21 -3.59
CA ILE A 33 17.02 -8.12 -4.07
C ILE A 33 16.31 -6.76 -4.02
N ALA A 34 14.99 -6.71 -4.20
CA ALA A 34 14.24 -5.46 -4.10
C ALA A 34 13.85 -5.21 -2.63
N PRO A 35 14.34 -4.15 -1.99
CA PRO A 35 13.87 -3.80 -0.66
C PRO A 35 12.43 -3.27 -0.77
N ILE A 36 11.63 -3.55 0.27
CA ILE A 36 10.26 -3.06 0.48
C ILE A 36 10.22 -1.53 0.29
N ASP A 37 11.34 -0.88 0.63
CA ASP A 37 11.52 0.55 0.57
C ASP A 37 11.30 1.16 -0.81
N SER A 38 11.62 0.46 -1.89
CA SER A 38 11.72 1.07 -3.23
C SER A 38 10.35 1.46 -3.78
N GLN A 39 9.36 0.59 -3.61
CA GLN A 39 8.00 0.83 -4.07
C GLN A 39 7.25 1.77 -3.12
N ILE A 40 7.40 1.60 -1.80
CA ILE A 40 6.80 2.52 -0.81
C ILE A 40 7.38 3.92 -0.96
N LYS A 41 8.69 4.07 -1.17
CA LYS A 41 9.32 5.37 -1.45
C LYS A 41 8.77 6.00 -2.72
N HIS A 42 8.41 5.20 -3.73
CA HIS A 42 7.85 5.72 -4.96
C HIS A 42 6.42 6.25 -4.74
N VAL A 43 5.59 5.54 -3.98
CA VAL A 43 4.23 5.98 -3.63
C VAL A 43 4.24 7.20 -2.70
N ILE A 44 5.15 7.23 -1.71
CA ILE A 44 5.22 8.34 -0.74
C ILE A 44 5.98 9.56 -1.27
N ASN A 45 7.02 9.41 -2.11
CA ASN A 45 7.87 10.54 -2.55
C ASN A 45 7.74 10.89 -4.03
N GLY A 46 7.09 10.06 -4.84
CA GLY A 46 6.94 10.25 -6.28
C GLY A 46 5.49 10.48 -6.71
N ASN A 47 5.29 10.59 -8.02
CA ASN A 47 3.98 10.53 -8.66
C ASN A 47 3.58 9.05 -8.76
N GLY A 48 3.16 8.48 -7.63
CA GLY A 48 2.97 7.05 -7.41
C GLY A 48 2.49 6.29 -8.64
N PHE A 49 3.35 5.42 -9.16
CA PHE A 49 2.95 4.40 -10.12
C PHE A 49 3.32 3.04 -9.55
N PHE A 50 2.31 2.25 -9.24
CA PHE A 50 2.48 0.85 -8.86
C PHE A 50 1.82 0.01 -9.94
N ASN A 51 2.64 -0.70 -10.73
CA ASN A 51 2.18 -1.72 -11.65
C ASN A 51 2.73 -3.06 -11.13
N GLY A 52 2.21 -3.48 -9.97
CA GLY A 52 2.37 -4.87 -9.55
C GLY A 52 1.40 -5.74 -10.35
N ASP A 53 1.49 -7.07 -10.24
CA ASP A 53 0.54 -8.02 -10.86
C ASP A 53 -0.95 -7.83 -10.43
N VAL A 54 -1.23 -6.78 -9.66
CA VAL A 54 -2.53 -6.25 -9.27
C VAL A 54 -2.79 -5.04 -10.17
N LEU A 55 -3.78 -5.16 -11.05
CA LEU A 55 -4.18 -4.21 -12.09
C LEU A 55 -4.77 -2.90 -11.49
N TRP A 56 -4.02 -2.25 -10.60
CA TRP A 56 -4.41 -1.12 -9.77
C TRP A 56 -3.29 -0.09 -9.65
N ASP A 57 -3.64 1.18 -9.82
CA ASP A 57 -2.76 2.33 -9.66
C ASP A 57 -3.00 3.04 -8.32
N ILE A 58 -1.96 3.70 -7.78
CA ILE A 58 -2.04 4.56 -6.59
C ILE A 58 -1.47 5.93 -6.91
N ASP A 59 -2.34 6.91 -7.14
CA ASP A 59 -1.96 8.29 -7.41
C ASP A 59 -1.92 9.13 -6.13
N ARG A 60 -0.82 9.87 -5.93
CA ARG A 60 -0.71 10.90 -4.89
C ARG A 60 -1.01 12.26 -5.49
N ILE A 61 -2.14 12.84 -5.08
CA ILE A 61 -2.60 14.16 -5.52
C ILE A 61 -2.14 15.19 -4.49
N GLN A 62 -1.22 16.07 -4.91
CA GLN A 62 -0.67 17.13 -4.06
C GLN A 62 -1.33 18.47 -4.38
N THR A 63 -2.01 19.07 -3.40
CA THR A 63 -2.60 20.40 -3.52
C THR A 63 -1.83 21.37 -2.62
N PHE A 64 -1.39 22.50 -3.17
CA PHE A 64 -0.57 23.45 -2.41
C PHE A 64 -1.31 23.98 -1.18
N GLY A 65 -0.76 23.71 0.01
CA GLY A 65 -1.33 24.18 1.28
C GLY A 65 -2.42 23.28 1.87
N GLU A 66 -2.68 22.12 1.25
CA GLU A 66 -3.62 21.11 1.73
C GLU A 66 -2.88 19.79 1.99
N PRO A 67 -3.41 18.91 2.87
CA PRO A 67 -2.92 17.54 3.02
C PRO A 67 -2.99 16.79 1.69
N ASP A 68 -2.11 15.82 1.50
CA ASP A 68 -2.16 15.01 0.29
C ASP A 68 -3.41 14.12 0.26
N ILE A 69 -3.82 13.77 -0.96
CA ILE A 69 -4.89 12.82 -1.20
C ILE A 69 -4.31 11.65 -1.99
N TYR A 70 -4.71 10.44 -1.63
CA TYR A 70 -4.33 9.21 -2.32
C TYR A 70 -5.54 8.65 -3.05
N GLU A 71 -5.45 8.51 -4.36
CA GLU A 71 -6.45 7.87 -5.20
C GLU A 71 -5.96 6.48 -5.60
N ILE A 72 -6.81 5.48 -5.43
CA ILE A 72 -6.57 4.12 -5.91
C ILE A 72 -7.59 3.84 -6.99
N SER A 73 -7.15 3.35 -8.14
CA SER A 73 -8.03 3.04 -9.28
C SER A 73 -7.59 1.76 -9.98
N SER A 74 -8.54 0.92 -10.39
CA SER A 74 -8.24 -0.22 -11.26
C SER A 74 -7.99 0.24 -12.70
N GLU A 75 -7.31 -0.62 -13.47
CA GLU A 75 -7.26 -0.43 -14.92
C GLU A 75 -8.69 -0.41 -15.53
N PRO A 76 -8.95 0.35 -16.60
CA PRO A 76 -10.30 0.58 -17.16
C PRO A 76 -11.13 -0.67 -17.52
N ASP A 77 -10.49 -1.84 -17.63
CA ASP A 77 -11.11 -3.12 -17.97
C ASP A 77 -11.00 -4.17 -16.84
N PHE A 78 -10.42 -3.80 -15.69
CA PHE A 78 -10.30 -4.69 -14.54
C PHE A 78 -11.39 -4.42 -13.50
N HIS A 79 -12.13 -5.48 -13.17
CA HIS A 79 -13.13 -5.48 -12.12
C HIS A 79 -12.94 -6.73 -11.25
N ASP A 80 -12.57 -6.51 -9.99
CA ASP A 80 -12.40 -7.59 -9.00
C ASP A 80 -13.75 -8.13 -8.49
N GLY A 81 -14.84 -7.38 -8.71
CA GLY A 81 -16.22 -7.75 -8.37
C GLY A 81 -16.60 -7.52 -6.91
N ASP A 82 -15.68 -7.75 -5.97
CA ASP A 82 -15.89 -7.55 -4.54
C ASP A 82 -15.27 -6.23 -4.01
N LEU A 83 -14.30 -5.67 -4.73
CA LEU A 83 -13.66 -4.38 -4.42
C LEU A 83 -14.17 -3.27 -5.35
N PRO A 84 -14.29 -2.02 -4.85
CA PRO A 84 -14.66 -0.89 -5.69
C PRO A 84 -13.55 -0.54 -6.68
N ASP A 85 -13.88 -0.24 -7.93
CA ASP A 85 -12.92 0.08 -9.00
C ASP A 85 -12.09 1.35 -8.74
N GLN A 86 -12.55 2.23 -7.83
CA GLN A 86 -11.84 3.43 -7.45
C GLN A 86 -12.18 3.81 -6.01
N ALA A 87 -11.21 4.35 -5.27
CA ALA A 87 -11.41 4.94 -3.96
C ALA A 87 -10.40 6.06 -3.68
N THR A 88 -10.77 6.99 -2.81
CA THR A 88 -9.93 8.13 -2.42
C THR A 88 -9.76 8.16 -0.91
N PHE A 89 -8.53 8.38 -0.46
CA PHE A 89 -8.15 8.39 0.95
C PHE A 89 -7.40 9.66 1.30
N SER A 90 -7.64 10.16 2.51
CA SER A 90 -6.79 11.21 3.07
C SER A 90 -5.38 10.70 3.36
N GLU A 91 -4.40 11.61 3.42
CA GLU A 91 -3.03 11.29 3.84
C GLU A 91 -2.98 10.53 5.17
N ASP A 92 -3.79 10.93 6.16
CA ASP A 92 -3.84 10.28 7.47
C ASP A 92 -4.36 8.84 7.38
N GLU A 93 -5.42 8.60 6.59
CA GLU A 93 -5.96 7.26 6.38
C GLU A 93 -4.97 6.35 5.65
N PHE A 94 -4.32 6.89 4.62
CA PHE A 94 -3.30 6.15 3.87
C PHE A 94 -2.11 5.78 4.76
N LYS A 95 -1.57 6.75 5.52
CA LYS A 95 -0.43 6.52 6.42
C LYS A 95 -0.76 5.54 7.54
N GLN A 96 -1.95 5.65 8.13
CA GLN A 96 -2.40 4.73 9.17
C GLN A 96 -2.52 3.30 8.63
N ALA A 97 -3.16 3.11 7.47
CA ALA A 97 -3.28 1.80 6.84
C ALA A 97 -1.91 1.22 6.46
N LEU A 98 -1.00 2.04 5.92
CA LEU A 98 0.35 1.61 5.59
C LEU A 98 1.14 1.17 6.83
N LYS A 99 1.01 1.91 7.94
CA LYS A 99 1.64 1.55 9.21
C LYS A 99 1.17 0.17 9.66
N GLU A 100 -0.14 -0.04 9.71
CA GLU A 100 -0.75 -1.30 10.15
C GLU A 100 -0.36 -2.47 9.23
N THR A 101 -0.33 -2.25 7.91
CA THR A 101 0.15 -3.25 6.95
C THR A 101 1.62 -3.61 7.19
N LEU A 102 2.49 -2.63 7.45
CA LEU A 102 3.91 -2.87 7.73
C LEU A 102 4.12 -3.59 9.08
N GLU A 103 3.32 -3.27 10.10
CA GLU A 103 3.34 -3.96 11.40
C GLU A 103 2.89 -5.42 11.24
N ALA A 104 1.76 -5.66 10.56
CA ALA A 104 1.26 -7.01 10.28
C ALA A 104 2.25 -7.82 9.44
N PHE A 105 2.89 -7.18 8.45
CA PHE A 105 3.94 -7.81 7.65
C PHE A 105 5.16 -8.19 8.50
N ALA A 106 5.59 -7.31 9.42
CA ALA A 106 6.71 -7.58 10.31
C ALA A 106 6.44 -8.75 11.26
N GLU A 107 5.20 -8.90 11.74
CA GLU A 107 4.77 -10.03 12.55
C GLU A 107 4.75 -11.34 11.75
N ALA A 108 4.24 -11.30 10.51
CA ALA A 108 4.16 -12.46 9.62
C ALA A 108 5.53 -12.89 9.07
N HIS A 109 6.46 -11.95 8.90
CA HIS A 109 7.79 -12.15 8.31
C HIS A 109 8.89 -11.57 9.22
N PRO A 110 9.22 -12.21 10.35
CA PRO A 110 10.18 -11.66 11.33
C PRO A 110 11.60 -11.43 10.77
N ASP A 111 12.00 -12.15 9.74
CA ASP A 111 13.27 -11.97 9.01
C ASP A 111 13.33 -10.65 8.24
N LYS A 112 12.16 -10.09 7.91
CA LYS A 112 11.98 -8.80 7.23
C LYS A 112 11.42 -7.70 8.13
N GLY A 113 10.99 -8.02 9.36
CA GLY A 113 10.37 -7.05 10.26
C GLY A 113 11.22 -5.81 10.55
N ARG A 114 12.56 -5.95 10.60
CA ARG A 114 13.46 -4.78 10.76
C ARG A 114 13.31 -3.76 9.63
N GLU A 115 13.17 -4.25 8.39
CA GLU A 115 13.02 -3.40 7.21
C GLU A 115 11.69 -2.63 7.26
N ALA A 116 10.61 -3.31 7.67
CA ALA A 116 9.30 -2.68 7.88
C ALA A 116 9.33 -1.61 8.98
N PHE A 117 9.97 -1.87 10.13
CA PHE A 117 10.11 -0.87 11.20
C PHE A 117 10.98 0.33 10.81
N ASP A 118 12.05 0.10 10.03
CA ASP A 118 12.89 1.18 9.52
C ASP A 118 12.08 2.11 8.59
N LEU A 119 11.15 1.56 7.79
CA LEU A 119 10.23 2.33 6.95
C LEU A 119 9.20 3.13 7.75
N ILE A 120 8.58 2.51 8.76
CA ILE A 120 7.66 3.20 9.69
C ILE A 120 8.36 4.43 10.29
N LYS A 121 9.59 4.25 10.76
CA LYS A 121 10.38 5.34 11.33
C LYS A 121 10.80 6.39 10.29
N GLN A 122 11.22 5.96 9.10
CA GLN A 122 11.66 6.86 8.03
C GLN A 122 10.54 7.81 7.58
N PHE A 123 9.31 7.32 7.52
CA PHE A 123 8.16 8.07 7.02
C PHE A 123 7.30 8.70 8.12
N GLY A 124 7.63 8.47 9.39
CA GLY A 124 6.89 9.01 10.52
C GLY A 124 5.47 8.46 10.61
N LEU A 125 5.32 7.15 10.35
CA LEU A 125 4.05 6.41 10.37
C LEU A 125 3.67 5.98 11.79
#